data_AF-A0AAF0KTL8-F1
#
_entry.id   AF-A0AAF0KTL8-F1
#
_cell.length_a   1.000
_cell.length_b   1.000
_cell.length_c   1.000
_cell.angle_alpha   90.00
_cell.angle_beta   90.00
_cell.angle_gamma   90.00
#
_symmetry.space_group_name_H-M   'P 1'
#
loop_
_entity.id
_entity.type
_entity.pdbx_description
1 polymer ?
#
loop_
_entity_poly.entity_id
_entity_poly.type
_entity_poly.pdbx_seq_one_letter_code
_entity_poly.pdbx_strand_id
1 'polypeptide(L)'
;MSDGVLIHVRKGDYAILETKEGYIISVLFPNAYKNSHFDVSRDFKLDISGLIQSGDFEALDALSKDIRRDYASFQRYETERVNVTGRRLMSKLKLAMKPWDFTLYRCGTETHVLKVIFSEGDYKVDVERFFIVTDSLLNAEDLVSTCERLAENIRISYKYYAKSQISKRDFDFL
;
A
#
# COMPACT_ATOMS: atom_id res chain seq x y z
N MET A 1 8.45 25.31 -3.22
CA MET A 1 7.38 24.37 -2.80
C MET A 1 7.05 23.40 -3.92
N SER A 2 7.43 22.14 -3.74
CA SER A 2 7.07 21.03 -4.61
C SER A 2 5.71 20.46 -4.21
N ASP A 3 4.96 19.96 -5.20
CA ASP A 3 3.69 19.25 -4.98
C ASP A 3 3.94 17.74 -4.94
N GLY A 4 3.25 17.04 -4.03
CA GLY A 4 3.35 15.60 -3.86
C GLY A 4 2.02 14.92 -3.59
N VAL A 5 1.89 13.68 -4.06
CA VAL A 5 0.77 12.79 -3.76
C VAL A 5 1.17 11.89 -2.60
N LEU A 6 0.36 11.87 -1.54
CA LEU A 6 0.60 11.00 -0.39
C LEU A 6 0.35 9.55 -0.75
N ILE A 7 1.39 8.73 -0.70
CA ILE A 7 1.35 7.32 -1.09
C ILE A 7 1.53 6.35 0.09
N HIS A 8 2.03 6.75 1.25
CA HIS A 8 2.03 5.85 2.41
C HIS A 8 2.01 6.66 3.70
N VAL A 9 1.41 6.11 4.76
CA VAL A 9 1.42 6.72 6.09
C VAL A 9 1.62 5.64 7.13
N ARG A 10 2.68 5.78 7.91
CA ARG A 10 2.87 5.11 9.19
C ARG A 10 2.52 6.12 10.29
N LYS A 11 1.33 6.00 10.87
CA LYS A 11 0.78 7.01 11.78
C LYS A 11 1.71 7.24 12.98
N GLY A 12 2.08 8.50 13.22
CA GLY A 12 2.99 8.88 14.29
C GLY A 12 4.47 8.66 13.97
N ASP A 13 4.80 8.24 12.75
CA ASP A 13 6.15 7.83 12.37
C ASP A 13 6.63 8.58 11.12
N TYR A 14 6.13 8.22 9.95
CA TYR A 14 6.47 8.88 8.69
C TYR A 14 5.37 8.77 7.64
N ALA A 15 5.49 9.56 6.60
CA ALA A 15 4.68 9.50 5.40
C ALA A 15 5.57 9.45 4.15
N ILE A 16 5.10 8.79 3.09
CA ILE A 16 5.78 8.79 1.79
C ILE A 16 4.96 9.60 0.81
N LEU A 17 5.63 10.52 0.12
CA LEU A 17 5.07 11.38 -0.92
C LEU A 17 5.73 11.03 -2.27
N GLU A 18 4.91 10.86 -3.29
CA GLU A 18 5.37 10.75 -4.68
C GLU A 18 5.32 12.13 -5.33
N THR A 19 6.44 12.56 -5.91
CA THR A 19 6.55 13.82 -6.67
C THR A 19 6.99 13.52 -8.10
N LYS A 20 6.98 14.53 -8.97
CA LYS A 20 7.50 14.39 -10.35
C LYS A 20 8.99 14.06 -10.40
N GLU A 21 9.74 14.37 -9.34
CA GLU A 21 11.20 14.21 -9.30
C GLU A 21 11.64 13.01 -8.46
N GLY A 22 10.70 12.16 -8.04
CA GLY A 22 10.96 10.99 -7.21
C GLY A 22 10.18 11.03 -5.88
N TYR A 23 10.69 10.28 -4.92
CA TYR A 23 10.02 10.03 -3.65
C TYR A 23 10.59 10.84 -2.50
N ILE A 24 9.71 11.19 -1.57
CA ILE A 24 10.03 11.93 -0.38
C ILE A 24 9.50 11.16 0.83
N ILE A 25 10.35 10.98 1.83
CA ILE A 25 9.94 10.50 3.15
C ILE A 25 9.81 11.70 4.09
N SER A 26 8.61 11.91 4.60
CA SER A 26 8.29 12.91 5.62
C SER A 26 8.35 12.23 6.99
N VAL A 27 9.41 12.46 7.75
CA VAL A 27 9.65 11.82 9.05
C VAL A 27 9.18 12.74 10.17
N LEU A 28 8.38 12.19 11.07
CA LEU A 28 7.92 12.86 12.28
C LEU A 28 9.03 12.82 13.34
N PHE A 29 9.46 13.99 13.81
CA PHE A 29 10.37 14.12 14.94
C PHE A 29 9.55 14.44 16.19
N PRO A 30 9.50 13.53 17.18
CA PRO A 30 8.86 13.81 18.45
C PRO A 30 9.59 14.96 19.13
N ASN A 31 8.83 15.98 19.53
CA ASN A 31 9.40 17.21 20.04
C ASN A 31 9.96 17.01 21.47
N ALA A 32 11.20 17.42 21.71
CA ALA A 32 11.86 17.30 23.02
C ALA A 32 11.53 18.45 23.99
N TYR A 33 10.79 19.47 23.55
CA TYR A 33 10.50 20.66 24.36
C TYR A 33 9.24 20.50 25.22
N LYS A 34 9.38 20.76 26.53
CA LYS A 34 8.36 20.58 27.58
C LYS A 34 6.97 21.19 27.33
N ASN A 35 6.82 22.17 26.43
CA ASN A 35 5.58 22.96 26.26
C ASN A 35 5.06 23.01 24.80
N SER A 36 5.52 22.13 23.90
CA SER A 36 4.97 22.07 22.54
C SER A 36 4.28 20.73 22.31
N HIS A 37 2.97 20.76 22.09
CA HIS A 37 2.16 19.57 21.80
C HIS A 37 2.20 19.14 20.32
N PHE A 38 3.10 19.75 19.52
CA PHE A 38 3.17 19.51 18.09
C PHE A 38 4.50 18.85 17.70
N ASP A 39 4.37 17.64 17.19
CA ASP A 39 5.44 16.94 16.50
C ASP A 39 5.83 17.68 15.20
N VAL A 40 7.11 17.71 14.88
CA VAL A 40 7.62 18.40 13.69
C VAL A 40 7.96 17.38 12.62
N SER A 41 7.28 17.45 11.47
CA SER A 41 7.65 16.65 10.30
C SER A 41 8.74 17.33 9.49
N ARG A 42 9.75 16.57 9.05
CA ARG A 42 10.78 17.02 8.10
C ARG A 42 10.78 16.13 6.87
N ASP A 43 11.01 16.71 5.70
CA ASP A 43 10.87 16.04 4.41
C ASP A 43 12.24 15.77 3.81
N PHE A 44 12.50 14.53 3.38
CA PHE A 44 13.78 14.09 2.82
C PHE A 44 13.58 13.46 1.44
N LYS A 45 14.32 13.95 0.44
CA LYS A 45 14.34 13.38 -0.92
C LYS A 45 15.40 12.29 -1.00
N LEU A 46 14.94 11.04 -1.00
CA LEU A 46 15.79 9.85 -1.03
C LEU A 46 15.36 8.94 -2.17
N ASP A 47 16.31 8.21 -2.74
CA ASP A 47 15.96 7.13 -3.66
C ASP A 47 15.49 5.91 -2.87
N ILE A 48 14.19 5.88 -2.62
CA ILE A 48 13.47 4.77 -1.97
C ILE A 48 12.56 4.05 -2.97
N SER A 49 12.75 4.27 -4.26
CA SER A 49 11.93 3.67 -5.32
C SER A 49 11.93 2.13 -5.23
N GLY A 50 13.10 1.54 -4.99
CA GLY A 50 13.24 0.10 -4.78
C GLY A 50 12.46 -0.42 -3.58
N LEU A 51 12.45 0.29 -2.44
CA LEU A 51 11.72 -0.09 -1.23
C LEU A 51 10.20 0.00 -1.43
N ILE A 52 9.77 1.04 -2.14
CA ILE A 52 8.36 1.25 -2.49
C ILE A 52 7.87 0.16 -3.45
N GLN A 53 8.66 -0.18 -4.46
CA GLN A 53 8.33 -1.22 -5.44
C GLN A 53 8.36 -2.63 -4.85
N SER A 54 9.33 -2.92 -3.97
CA SER A 54 9.44 -4.21 -3.29
C SER A 54 8.39 -4.39 -2.19
N GLY A 55 7.79 -3.31 -1.70
CA GLY A 55 6.87 -3.32 -0.56
C GLY A 55 7.57 -3.57 0.77
N ASP A 56 8.87 -3.26 0.86
CA ASP A 56 9.67 -3.46 2.06
C ASP A 56 9.42 -2.34 3.09
N PHE A 57 8.28 -2.44 3.77
CA PHE A 57 7.87 -1.49 4.79
C PHE A 57 8.74 -1.60 6.07
N GLU A 58 9.38 -2.74 6.32
CA GLU A 58 10.31 -2.89 7.45
C GLU A 58 11.58 -2.05 7.23
N ALA A 59 12.11 -2.05 6.00
CA ALA A 59 13.22 -1.17 5.64
C ALA A 59 12.85 0.31 5.69
N LEU A 60 11.62 0.69 5.33
CA LEU A 60 11.13 2.06 5.49
C LEU A 60 10.98 2.46 6.97
N ASP A 61 10.51 1.54 7.81
CA ASP A 61 10.45 1.74 9.27
C ASP A 61 11.87 1.90 9.85
N ALA A 62 12.84 1.08 9.42
CA ALA A 62 14.24 1.21 9.81
C ALA A 62 14.84 2.54 9.34
N LEU A 63 14.60 2.92 8.08
CA LEU A 63 15.07 4.19 7.51
C LEU A 63 14.55 5.39 8.30
N SER A 64 13.27 5.39 8.68
CA SER A 64 12.69 6.48 9.49
C SER A 64 13.37 6.61 10.86
N LYS A 65 13.71 5.47 11.49
CA LYS A 65 14.44 5.43 12.77
C LYS A 65 15.89 5.90 12.61
N ASP A 66 16.54 5.50 11.52
CA ASP A 66 17.91 5.91 11.20
C ASP A 66 18.00 7.42 10.94
N ILE A 67 17.04 7.98 10.19
CA ILE A 67 16.92 9.43 9.96
C ILE A 67 16.78 10.20 11.29
N ARG A 68 16.01 9.67 12.24
CA ARG A 68 15.90 10.30 13.57
C ARG A 68 17.18 10.18 14.38
N ARG A 69 17.81 8.99 14.37
CA ARG A 69 18.98 8.69 15.18
C ARG A 69 20.20 9.47 14.71
N ASP A 70 20.37 9.62 13.40
CA ASP A 70 21.53 10.25 12.78
C ASP A 70 21.12 11.34 11.77
N TYR A 71 20.33 12.30 12.24
CA TYR A 71 19.83 13.39 11.41
C TYR A 71 20.93 14.15 10.64
N ALA A 72 22.11 14.29 11.23
CA ALA A 72 23.24 15.00 10.61
C ALA A 72 23.65 14.37 9.27
N SER A 73 23.70 13.04 9.19
CA SER A 73 24.01 12.31 7.94
C SER A 73 22.94 12.46 6.87
N PHE A 74 21.69 12.71 7.27
CA PHE A 74 20.56 12.85 6.35
C PHE A 74 20.22 14.30 5.99
N GLN A 75 20.80 15.30 6.66
CA GLN A 75 20.50 16.71 6.46
C GLN A 75 20.70 17.17 5.00
N ARG A 76 21.68 16.59 4.29
CA ARG A 76 21.92 16.89 2.87
C ARG A 76 20.78 16.47 1.92
N TYR A 77 19.88 15.60 2.39
CA TYR A 77 18.72 15.13 1.63
C TYR A 77 17.43 15.85 2.05
N GLU A 78 17.48 16.70 3.09
CA GLU A 78 16.32 17.46 3.52
C GLU A 78 15.91 18.47 2.44
N THR A 79 14.61 18.58 2.21
CA THR A 79 14.01 19.49 1.23
C THR A 79 13.05 20.44 1.91
N GLU A 80 12.69 21.51 1.20
CA GLU A 80 11.51 22.30 1.57
C GLU A 80 10.28 21.41 1.72
N ARG A 81 9.39 21.81 2.62
CA ARG A 81 8.13 21.13 2.86
C ARG A 81 7.33 20.98 1.57
N VAL A 82 6.88 19.76 1.33
CA VAL A 82 6.11 19.41 0.13
C VAL A 82 4.63 19.62 0.40
N ASN A 83 3.96 20.27 -0.54
CA ASN A 83 2.52 20.46 -0.48
C ASN A 83 1.80 19.19 -0.92
N VAL A 84 0.85 18.71 -0.10
CA VAL A 84 0.11 17.48 -0.40
C VAL A 84 -1.09 17.84 -1.27
N THR A 85 -1.01 17.53 -2.57
CA THR A 85 -2.07 17.84 -3.55
C THR A 85 -3.06 16.71 -3.77
N GLY A 86 -2.76 15.51 -3.26
CA GLY A 86 -3.65 14.35 -3.34
C GLY A 86 -3.22 13.20 -2.44
N ARG A 87 -4.05 12.15 -2.38
CA ARG A 87 -3.75 10.90 -1.66
C ARG A 87 -3.97 9.68 -2.57
N ARG A 88 -2.96 8.83 -2.70
CA ARG A 88 -2.97 7.55 -3.40
C ARG A 88 -2.22 6.51 -2.56
N LEU A 89 -2.80 6.13 -1.41
CA LEU A 89 -2.16 5.21 -0.45
C LEU A 89 -1.81 3.86 -1.13
N MET A 90 -0.52 3.59 -1.27
CA MET A 90 0.15 2.34 -1.64
C MET A 90 0.06 1.27 -0.55
N SER A 91 -1.08 1.17 0.14
CA SER A 91 -1.32 -0.03 0.92
C SER A 91 -1.59 -1.23 0.01
N LYS A 92 -1.84 -1.03 -1.30
CA LYS A 92 -2.28 -2.08 -2.24
C LYS A 92 -1.70 -1.95 -3.65
N LEU A 93 -0.69 -2.73 -3.98
CA LEU A 93 -0.13 -2.84 -5.33
C LEU A 93 -0.98 -3.79 -6.18
N LYS A 94 -1.43 -3.38 -7.36
CA LYS A 94 -2.12 -4.30 -8.30
C LYS A 94 -1.09 -5.16 -9.01
N LEU A 95 -1.21 -6.48 -8.89
CA LEU A 95 -0.29 -7.45 -9.50
C LEU A 95 -0.81 -8.02 -10.82
N ALA A 96 -2.12 -8.28 -10.90
CA ALA A 96 -2.77 -8.83 -12.09
C ALA A 96 -4.23 -8.37 -12.15
N MET A 97 -4.79 -8.23 -13.35
CA MET A 97 -6.20 -7.91 -13.49
C MET A 97 -6.79 -8.45 -14.79
N LYS A 98 -8.09 -8.72 -14.73
CA LYS A 98 -8.95 -8.85 -15.90
C LYS A 98 -10.23 -8.06 -15.62
N PRO A 99 -10.51 -6.99 -16.40
CA PRO A 99 -11.69 -6.17 -16.20
C PRO A 99 -12.96 -7.03 -16.15
N TRP A 100 -13.90 -6.66 -15.27
CA TRP A 100 -15.18 -7.37 -15.08
C TRP A 100 -15.05 -8.79 -14.52
N ASP A 101 -13.84 -9.24 -14.20
CA ASP A 101 -13.58 -10.59 -13.70
C ASP A 101 -12.87 -10.54 -12.35
N PHE A 102 -11.61 -10.10 -12.30
CA PHE A 102 -10.86 -10.03 -11.05
C PHE A 102 -9.77 -8.93 -11.04
N THR A 103 -9.27 -8.64 -9.84
CA THR A 103 -8.04 -7.87 -9.63
C THR A 103 -7.28 -8.44 -8.45
N LEU A 104 -6.02 -8.79 -8.64
CA LEU A 104 -5.11 -9.22 -7.59
C LEU A 104 -4.35 -8.01 -7.03
N TYR A 105 -4.38 -7.88 -5.71
CA TYR A 105 -3.66 -6.87 -4.95
C TYR A 105 -2.63 -7.55 -4.04
N ARG A 106 -1.45 -6.94 -3.92
CA ARG A 106 -0.53 -7.14 -2.81
C ARG A 106 -0.76 -6.05 -1.79
N CYS A 107 -1.16 -6.44 -0.58
CA CYS A 107 -1.41 -5.55 0.54
C CYS A 107 -0.34 -5.79 1.61
N GLY A 108 0.56 -4.83 1.84
CA GLY A 108 1.70 -5.05 2.74
C GLY A 108 2.76 -6.02 2.17
N THR A 109 3.55 -6.65 3.06
CA THR A 109 4.65 -7.55 2.69
C THR A 109 4.18 -8.96 2.30
N GLU A 110 3.22 -9.52 3.05
CA GLU A 110 2.83 -10.95 2.97
C GLU A 110 1.32 -11.17 2.70
N THR A 111 0.51 -10.11 2.61
CA THR A 111 -0.93 -10.28 2.36
C THR A 111 -1.26 -10.05 0.90
N HIS A 112 -1.98 -10.98 0.30
CA HIS A 112 -2.47 -10.85 -1.06
C HIS A 112 -3.99 -10.97 -1.06
N VAL A 113 -4.65 -10.07 -1.79
CA VAL A 113 -6.11 -10.03 -1.86
C VAL A 113 -6.56 -10.10 -3.31
N LEU A 114 -7.34 -11.13 -3.64
CA LEU A 114 -8.03 -11.24 -4.91
C LEU A 114 -9.43 -10.62 -4.77
N LYS A 115 -9.66 -9.51 -5.48
CA LYS A 115 -11.00 -8.97 -5.72
C LYS A 115 -11.62 -9.76 -6.87
N VAL A 116 -12.79 -10.35 -6.64
CA VAL A 116 -13.57 -11.09 -7.65
C VAL A 116 -14.90 -10.40 -7.87
N ILE A 117 -15.29 -10.24 -9.13
CA ILE A 117 -16.59 -9.69 -9.53
C ILE A 117 -17.59 -10.84 -9.65
N PHE A 118 -18.74 -10.71 -8.98
CA PHE A 118 -19.88 -11.61 -9.06
C PHE A 118 -21.02 -10.90 -9.77
N SER A 119 -21.82 -11.61 -10.58
CA SER A 119 -23.07 -11.06 -11.11
C SER A 119 -24.24 -11.73 -10.40
N GLU A 120 -24.90 -10.98 -9.51
CA GLU A 120 -25.95 -11.49 -8.61
C GLU A 120 -27.32 -10.88 -8.94
N GLY A 121 -28.39 -11.61 -8.59
CA GLY A 121 -29.78 -11.16 -8.74
C GLY A 121 -30.34 -11.22 -10.17
N ASP A 122 -31.65 -10.97 -10.28
CA ASP A 122 -32.39 -11.02 -11.54
C ASP A 122 -31.92 -9.96 -12.55
N TYR A 123 -31.38 -8.85 -12.03
CA TYR A 123 -30.84 -7.75 -12.81
C TYR A 123 -29.33 -7.85 -13.09
N LYS A 124 -28.69 -8.98 -12.73
CA LYS A 124 -27.26 -9.23 -12.97
C LYS A 124 -26.38 -8.07 -12.52
N VAL A 125 -26.55 -7.65 -11.28
CA VAL A 125 -25.76 -6.57 -10.69
C VAL A 125 -24.37 -7.09 -10.37
N ASP A 126 -23.35 -6.33 -10.76
CA ASP A 126 -21.96 -6.65 -10.44
C ASP A 126 -21.64 -6.28 -8.98
N VAL A 127 -21.23 -7.30 -8.22
CA VAL A 127 -20.88 -7.23 -6.80
C VAL A 127 -19.41 -7.58 -6.63
N GLU A 128 -18.66 -6.69 -5.99
CA GLU A 128 -17.25 -6.91 -5.67
C GLU A 128 -17.12 -7.67 -4.34
N ARG A 129 -16.35 -8.76 -4.32
CA ARG A 129 -15.97 -9.49 -3.11
C ARG A 129 -14.45 -9.65 -3.03
N PHE A 130 -13.91 -9.66 -1.82
CA PHE A 130 -12.46 -9.63 -1.56
C PHE A 130 -12.01 -10.86 -0.80
N PHE A 131 -11.00 -11.57 -1.28
CA PHE A 131 -10.53 -12.82 -0.69
C PHE A 131 -9.03 -12.76 -0.44
N ILE A 132 -8.59 -13.11 0.78
CA ILE A 132 -7.18 -13.33 1.07
C ILE A 132 -6.73 -14.59 0.32
N VAL A 133 -5.62 -14.48 -0.40
CA VAL A 133 -5.02 -15.57 -1.19
C VAL A 133 -3.58 -15.81 -0.74
N THR A 134 -3.11 -17.04 -0.92
CA THR A 134 -1.79 -17.48 -0.45
C THR A 134 -0.69 -17.15 -1.46
N ASP A 135 0.54 -16.98 -0.97
CA ASP A 135 1.72 -16.65 -1.78
C ASP A 135 2.08 -17.72 -2.83
N SER A 136 1.63 -18.96 -2.63
CA SER A 136 1.75 -20.04 -3.61
C SER A 136 1.14 -19.67 -4.98
N LEU A 137 0.17 -18.77 -5.00
CA LEU A 137 -0.46 -18.27 -6.22
C LEU A 137 0.47 -17.35 -7.02
N LEU A 138 1.39 -16.66 -6.35
CA LEU A 138 2.29 -15.66 -6.94
C LEU A 138 3.48 -16.29 -7.64
N ASN A 139 3.86 -17.50 -7.22
CA ASN A 139 4.96 -18.26 -7.83
C ASN A 139 4.52 -19.01 -9.09
N ALA A 140 3.30 -18.78 -9.58
CA ALA A 140 2.81 -19.39 -10.81
C ALA A 140 3.52 -18.79 -12.04
N GLU A 141 3.91 -19.66 -12.98
CA GLU A 141 4.52 -19.27 -14.26
C GLU A 141 3.59 -18.37 -15.09
N ASP A 142 2.28 -18.61 -15.01
CA ASP A 142 1.23 -17.75 -15.54
C ASP A 142 0.29 -17.28 -14.42
N LEU A 143 0.60 -16.12 -13.86
CA LEU A 143 -0.15 -15.50 -12.78
C LEU A 143 -1.58 -15.13 -13.20
N VAL A 144 -1.78 -14.65 -14.44
CA VAL A 144 -3.09 -14.17 -14.90
C VAL A 144 -4.06 -15.35 -15.04
N SER A 145 -3.67 -16.40 -15.77
CA SER A 145 -4.52 -17.57 -15.94
C SER A 145 -4.76 -18.33 -14.64
N THR A 146 -3.81 -18.29 -13.70
CA THR A 146 -4.02 -18.85 -12.36
C THR A 146 -5.06 -18.05 -11.58
N CYS A 147 -5.01 -16.72 -11.63
CA CYS A 147 -6.01 -15.86 -11.00
C CYS A 147 -7.39 -16.03 -11.64
N GLU A 148 -7.49 -16.17 -12.97
CA GLU A 148 -8.74 -16.45 -13.68
C GLU A 148 -9.39 -17.73 -13.17
N ARG A 149 -8.63 -18.83 -13.14
CA ARG A 149 -9.10 -20.12 -12.62
C ARG A 149 -9.53 -20.03 -11.17
N LEU A 150 -8.79 -19.30 -10.33
CA LEU A 150 -9.18 -19.11 -8.93
C LEU A 150 -10.46 -18.28 -8.80
N ALA A 151 -10.60 -17.20 -9.55
CA ALA A 151 -11.81 -16.37 -9.57
C ALA A 151 -13.04 -17.19 -10.00
N GLU A 152 -12.90 -18.02 -11.04
CA GLU A 152 -13.93 -18.95 -11.48
C GLU A 152 -14.30 -19.97 -10.39
N ASN A 153 -13.30 -20.60 -9.78
CA ASN A 153 -13.50 -21.56 -8.69
C ASN A 153 -14.19 -20.92 -7.48
N ILE A 154 -13.85 -19.68 -7.14
CA ILE A 154 -14.49 -18.92 -6.07
C ILE A 154 -15.97 -18.70 -6.37
N ARG A 155 -16.35 -18.40 -7.62
CA ARG A 155 -17.77 -18.24 -8.01
C ARG A 155 -18.53 -19.56 -7.94
N ILE A 156 -17.98 -20.63 -8.51
CA ILE A 156 -18.65 -21.94 -8.59
C ILE A 156 -18.75 -22.58 -7.20
N SER A 157 -17.71 -22.42 -6.38
CA SER A 157 -17.51 -23.16 -5.13
C SER A 157 -17.38 -22.23 -3.92
N TYR A 158 -18.14 -21.14 -3.89
CA TYR A 158 -18.05 -20.06 -2.90
C TYR A 158 -17.99 -20.51 -1.44
N LYS A 159 -18.78 -21.53 -1.05
CA LYS A 159 -18.82 -22.05 0.33
C LYS A 159 -17.43 -22.45 0.86
N TYR A 160 -16.53 -22.92 0.00
CA TYR A 160 -15.18 -23.31 0.40
C TYR A 160 -14.22 -22.13 0.61
N TYR A 161 -14.55 -20.97 0.03
CA TYR A 161 -13.75 -19.75 0.07
C TYR A 161 -14.32 -18.67 1.01
N ALA A 162 -15.54 -18.87 1.55
CA ALA A 162 -16.18 -17.91 2.44
C ALA A 162 -15.32 -17.53 3.66
N LYS A 163 -14.50 -18.48 4.16
CA LYS A 163 -13.59 -18.25 5.30
C LYS A 163 -12.41 -17.32 5.00
N SER A 164 -12.02 -17.17 3.74
CA SER A 164 -10.95 -16.25 3.32
C SER A 164 -11.49 -14.93 2.81
N GLN A 165 -12.82 -14.77 2.75
CA GLN A 165 -13.43 -13.50 2.37
C GLN A 165 -13.26 -12.47 3.49
N ILE A 166 -12.87 -11.27 3.10
CA ILE A 166 -12.82 -10.09 3.98
C ILE A 166 -13.84 -9.05 3.53
N SER A 167 -14.25 -8.18 4.44
CA SER A 167 -15.12 -7.06 4.07
C SER A 167 -14.34 -6.01 3.27
N LYS A 168 -15.05 -5.18 2.48
CA LYS A 168 -14.45 -4.03 1.80
C LYS A 168 -13.76 -3.09 2.81
N ARG A 169 -14.36 -2.93 3.99
CA ARG A 169 -13.80 -2.13 5.07
C ARG A 169 -12.45 -2.69 5.53
N ASP A 170 -12.38 -3.99 5.81
CA ASP A 170 -11.13 -4.63 6.25
C ASP A 170 -10.08 -4.56 5.15
N PHE A 171 -10.48 -4.81 3.90
CA PHE A 171 -9.63 -4.58 2.74
C PHE A 171 -9.07 -3.15 2.73
N ASP A 172 -9.89 -2.11 2.92
CA ASP A 172 -9.48 -0.70 2.97
C ASP A 172 -8.54 -0.34 4.13
N PHE A 173 -8.47 -1.17 5.16
CA PHE A 173 -7.51 -1.03 6.27
C PHE A 173 -6.24 -1.88 6.12
N LEU A 174 -6.16 -2.76 5.12
CA LEU A 174 -4.92 -3.43 4.69
C LEU A 174 -4.03 -2.47 3.90
#